data_AF-A0AAQ3TGC5-F1
#
_entry.id   AF-A0AAQ3TGC5-F1
#
_cell.length_a   1.000
_cell.length_b   1.000
_cell.length_c   1.000
_cell.angle_alpha   90.00
_cell.angle_beta   90.00
_cell.angle_gamma   90.00
#
_symmetry.space_group_name_H-M   'P 1'
#
loop_
_entity.id
_entity.type
_entity.pdbx_description
1 polymer ?
#
loop_
_entity_poly.entity_id
_entity_poly.type
_entity_poly.pdbx_seq_one_letter_code
_entity_poly.pdbx_strand_id
1 'polypeptide(L)'
;MALLLLIAAATAPGLAAGSSSSVINATCAELSSTQPLDFCLGVLSADQAAAEATDVRAVAAAAVNITAQKANSTLRAIAYLTHDLSGCRGYYSKMTRSLADGLADFRAGRFRDASDEIVVNATNVPLDCSISLFEGNAAKDPIDQENNDNQSLVQLAADIVDLFVKKRLGGDQRVTRVRGN
;
A
#
# COMPACT_ATOMS: atom_id res chain seq x y z
N MET A 1 -57.87 -10.41 1.95
CA MET A 1 -56.78 -10.52 0.94
C MET A 1 -55.61 -11.23 1.60
N ALA A 2 -55.42 -12.50 1.27
CA ALA A 2 -54.32 -13.33 1.78
C ALA A 2 -53.10 -13.13 0.87
N LEU A 3 -51.93 -12.86 1.48
CA LEU A 3 -50.67 -12.69 0.77
C LEU A 3 -49.85 -13.98 0.91
N LEU A 4 -49.72 -14.71 -0.20
CA LEU A 4 -48.89 -15.92 -0.32
C LEU A 4 -47.40 -15.53 -0.32
N LEU A 5 -46.64 -16.00 0.67
CA LEU A 5 -45.17 -15.91 0.69
C LEU A 5 -44.59 -17.11 -0.07
N LEU A 6 -44.00 -16.86 -1.24
CA LEU A 6 -43.20 -17.82 -1.99
C LEU A 6 -41.83 -18.01 -1.30
N ILE A 7 -41.57 -19.20 -0.79
CA ILE A 7 -40.26 -19.59 -0.25
C ILE A 7 -39.39 -20.01 -1.44
N ALA A 8 -38.39 -19.19 -1.77
CA ALA A 8 -37.33 -19.57 -2.69
C ALA A 8 -36.35 -20.51 -1.96
N ALA A 9 -36.26 -21.76 -2.43
CA ALA A 9 -35.24 -22.69 -1.99
C ALA A 9 -33.88 -22.25 -2.54
N ALA A 10 -33.05 -21.65 -1.69
CA ALA A 10 -31.64 -21.44 -1.98
C ALA A 10 -30.93 -22.80 -1.90
N THR A 11 -30.59 -23.39 -3.05
CA THR A 11 -29.60 -24.47 -3.10
C THR A 11 -28.25 -23.86 -2.76
N ALA A 12 -27.78 -24.10 -1.54
CA ALA A 12 -26.41 -23.79 -1.16
C ALA A 12 -25.46 -24.56 -2.10
N PRO A 13 -24.42 -23.91 -2.67
CA PRO A 13 -23.29 -24.64 -3.19
C PRO A 13 -22.71 -25.44 -2.03
N GLY A 14 -22.78 -26.77 -2.13
CA GLY A 14 -22.06 -27.64 -1.22
C GLY A 14 -20.59 -27.25 -1.24
N LEU A 15 -20.05 -26.96 -0.07
CA LEU A 15 -18.62 -26.97 0.18
C LEU A 15 -18.10 -28.37 -0.14
N ALA A 16 -17.78 -28.61 -1.40
CA ALA A 16 -16.89 -29.68 -1.78
C ALA A 16 -15.51 -29.28 -1.24
N ALA A 17 -15.25 -29.63 0.03
CA ALA A 17 -13.90 -29.86 0.47
C ALA A 17 -13.38 -31.00 -0.43
N GLY A 18 -12.74 -30.61 -1.54
CA GLY A 18 -12.31 -31.53 -2.57
C GLY A 18 -11.34 -32.52 -1.96
N SER A 19 -11.77 -33.78 -1.85
CA SER A 19 -10.84 -34.89 -1.75
C SER A 19 -9.90 -34.76 -2.94
N SER A 20 -8.62 -34.47 -2.68
CA SER A 20 -7.61 -34.34 -3.71
C SER A 20 -7.60 -35.59 -4.59
N SER A 21 -7.60 -35.39 -5.93
CA SER A 21 -7.57 -36.49 -6.90
C SER A 21 -6.45 -37.48 -6.55
N SER A 22 -6.68 -38.78 -6.74
CA SER A 22 -5.66 -39.80 -6.50
C SER A 22 -4.38 -39.52 -7.29
N VAL A 23 -4.52 -38.91 -8.47
CA VAL A 23 -3.40 -38.48 -9.33
C VAL A 23 -2.63 -37.32 -8.69
N ILE A 24 -3.32 -36.33 -8.11
CA ILE A 24 -2.68 -35.23 -7.37
C ILE A 24 -1.91 -35.78 -6.17
N ASN A 25 -2.53 -36.64 -5.37
CA ASN A 25 -1.88 -37.22 -4.18
C ASN A 25 -0.62 -38.02 -4.54
N ALA A 26 -0.70 -38.88 -5.58
CA ALA A 26 0.46 -39.62 -6.07
C ALA A 26 1.55 -38.68 -6.60
N THR A 27 1.18 -37.69 -7.42
CA THR A 27 2.13 -36.71 -7.98
C THR A 27 2.85 -35.93 -6.89
N CYS A 28 2.12 -35.41 -5.90
CA CYS A 28 2.71 -34.63 -4.82
C CYS A 28 3.54 -35.48 -3.84
N ALA A 29 3.20 -36.76 -3.64
CA ALA A 29 4.03 -37.67 -2.84
C ALA A 29 5.41 -37.90 -3.47
N GLU A 30 5.47 -38.08 -4.79
CA GLU A 30 6.72 -38.23 -5.55
C GLU A 30 7.58 -36.94 -5.52
N LEU A 31 6.93 -35.77 -5.48
CA LEU A 31 7.62 -34.47 -5.45
C LEU A 31 8.07 -34.02 -4.06
N SER A 32 7.78 -34.79 -3.00
CA SER A 32 8.04 -34.42 -1.59
C SER A 32 9.51 -34.08 -1.28
N SER A 33 10.45 -34.54 -2.11
CA SER A 33 11.88 -34.20 -2.01
C SER A 33 12.22 -32.78 -2.50
N THR A 34 11.34 -32.15 -3.27
CA THR A 34 11.57 -30.85 -3.93
C THR A 34 10.52 -29.80 -3.61
N GLN A 35 9.33 -30.21 -3.17
CA GLN A 35 8.21 -29.32 -2.87
C GLN A 35 7.55 -29.74 -1.55
N PRO A 36 7.19 -28.79 -0.67
CA PRO A 36 6.35 -29.09 0.48
C PRO A 36 5.04 -29.75 0.03
N LEU A 37 4.70 -30.87 0.68
CA LEU A 37 3.52 -31.67 0.29
C LEU A 37 2.23 -30.86 0.37
N ASP A 38 2.09 -30.06 1.43
CA ASP A 38 0.97 -29.15 1.67
C ASP A 38 0.87 -28.06 0.59
N PHE A 39 1.99 -27.50 0.15
CA PHE A 39 2.03 -26.55 -0.95
C PHE A 39 1.56 -27.18 -2.26
N CYS A 40 2.09 -28.35 -2.63
CA CYS A 40 1.72 -29.04 -3.87
C CYS A 40 0.23 -29.41 -3.89
N LEU A 41 -0.27 -30.03 -2.80
CA LEU A 41 -1.67 -30.40 -2.67
C LEU A 41 -2.57 -29.16 -2.69
N GLY A 42 -2.19 -28.10 -1.97
CA GLY A 42 -2.97 -26.86 -1.89
C GLY A 42 -3.10 -26.16 -3.24
N VAL A 43 -1.99 -26.04 -3.99
CA VAL A 43 -2.00 -25.40 -5.31
C VAL A 43 -2.84 -26.20 -6.30
N LEU A 44 -2.62 -27.52 -6.41
CA LEU A 44 -3.30 -28.33 -7.41
C LEU A 44 -4.77 -28.58 -7.07
N SER A 45 -5.12 -28.77 -5.80
CA SER A 45 -6.51 -29.04 -5.42
C SER A 45 -7.41 -27.81 -5.49
N ALA A 46 -6.84 -26.60 -5.45
CA ALA A 46 -7.57 -25.35 -5.60
C ALA A 46 -7.87 -24.98 -7.06
N ASP A 47 -7.18 -25.61 -8.03
CA ASP A 47 -7.41 -25.41 -9.45
C ASP A 47 -8.37 -26.45 -9.99
N GLN A 48 -9.43 -26.01 -10.67
CA GLN A 48 -10.47 -26.90 -11.18
C GLN A 48 -9.91 -27.89 -12.22
N ALA A 49 -9.05 -27.45 -13.13
CA ALA A 49 -8.52 -28.30 -14.19
C ALA A 49 -7.57 -29.37 -13.64
N ALA A 50 -6.77 -29.02 -12.63
CA ALA A 50 -5.95 -29.98 -11.89
C ALA A 50 -6.81 -30.96 -11.09
N ALA A 51 -7.85 -30.48 -10.39
CA ALA A 51 -8.74 -31.34 -9.59
C ALA A 51 -9.50 -32.37 -10.43
N GLU A 52 -9.90 -32.01 -11.66
CA GLU A 52 -10.58 -32.89 -12.62
C GLU A 52 -9.62 -33.77 -13.43
N ALA A 53 -8.31 -33.58 -13.28
CA ALA A 53 -7.31 -34.31 -14.05
C ALA A 53 -7.33 -35.83 -13.72
N THR A 54 -7.37 -36.63 -14.78
CA THR A 54 -7.37 -38.11 -14.71
C THR A 54 -5.99 -38.72 -14.94
N ASP A 55 -5.00 -37.92 -15.36
CA ASP A 55 -3.62 -38.35 -15.56
C ASP A 55 -2.60 -37.26 -15.21
N VAL A 56 -1.34 -37.68 -15.06
CA VAL A 56 -0.22 -36.78 -14.68
C VAL A 56 0.09 -35.73 -15.74
N ARG A 57 -0.23 -35.98 -17.01
CA ARG A 57 0.01 -35.01 -18.09
C ARG A 57 -0.96 -33.84 -17.94
N ALA A 58 -2.22 -34.10 -17.64
CA ALA A 58 -3.23 -33.08 -17.35
C ALA A 58 -2.87 -32.29 -16.08
N VAL A 59 -2.42 -32.95 -15.01
CA VAL A 59 -1.91 -32.27 -13.80
C VAL A 59 -0.72 -31.35 -14.14
N ALA A 60 0.24 -31.82 -14.94
CA ALA A 60 1.38 -31.02 -15.35
C ALA A 60 0.96 -29.80 -16.19
N ALA A 61 0.03 -29.97 -17.14
CA ALA A 61 -0.51 -28.87 -17.93
C ALA A 61 -1.22 -27.83 -17.06
N ALA A 62 -2.01 -28.28 -16.08
CA ALA A 62 -2.66 -27.41 -15.10
C ALA A 62 -1.63 -26.65 -14.25
N ALA A 63 -0.60 -27.32 -13.74
CA ALA A 63 0.49 -26.69 -12.98
C ALA A 63 1.20 -25.57 -13.77
N VAL A 64 1.48 -25.82 -15.06
CA VAL A 64 2.05 -24.81 -15.97
C VAL A 64 1.10 -23.62 -16.15
N ASN A 65 -0.19 -23.89 -16.35
CA ASN A 65 -1.20 -22.84 -16.51
C ASN A 65 -1.36 -21.99 -15.24
N ILE A 66 -1.44 -22.61 -14.06
CA ILE A 66 -1.47 -21.92 -12.76
C ILE A 66 -0.24 -21.02 -12.62
N THR A 67 0.95 -21.54 -12.94
CA THR A 67 2.20 -20.78 -12.89
C THR A 67 2.15 -19.56 -13.82
N ALA A 68 1.69 -19.74 -15.06
CA ALA A 68 1.55 -18.66 -16.02
C ALA A 68 0.55 -17.59 -15.53
N GLN A 69 -0.58 -18.01 -14.96
CA GLN A 69 -1.57 -17.09 -14.38
C GLN A 69 -1.00 -16.30 -13.21
N LYS A 70 -0.25 -16.96 -12.30
CA LYS A 70 0.42 -16.27 -11.19
C LYS A 70 1.49 -15.31 -11.68
N ALA A 71 2.32 -15.70 -12.65
CA ALA A 71 3.30 -14.81 -13.27
C ALA A 71 2.64 -13.57 -13.87
N ASN A 72 1.54 -13.73 -14.61
CA ASN A 72 0.79 -12.62 -15.18
C ASN A 72 0.16 -11.71 -14.10
N SER A 73 -0.34 -12.31 -13.02
CA SER A 73 -0.85 -11.55 -11.87
C SER A 73 0.26 -10.73 -11.20
N THR A 74 1.45 -11.29 -11.05
CA THR A 74 2.63 -10.59 -10.51
C THR A 74 3.04 -9.44 -11.42
N LEU A 75 3.06 -9.63 -12.74
CA LEU A 75 3.37 -8.55 -13.70
C LEU A 75 2.37 -7.40 -13.58
N ARG A 76 1.07 -7.68 -13.42
CA ARG A 76 0.06 -6.64 -13.17
C ARG A 76 0.32 -5.88 -11.87
N ALA A 77 0.63 -6.60 -10.78
CA ALA A 77 0.94 -5.97 -9.51
C ALA A 77 2.18 -5.06 -9.61
N ILE A 78 3.22 -5.49 -10.31
CA ILE A 78 4.41 -4.67 -10.59
C ILE A 78 4.05 -3.41 -11.39
N ALA A 79 3.20 -3.54 -12.41
CA ALA A 79 2.77 -2.41 -13.23
C ALA A 79 1.98 -1.37 -12.40
N TYR A 80 1.07 -1.83 -11.54
CA TYR A 80 0.33 -0.96 -10.63
C TYR A 80 1.26 -0.26 -9.63
N LEU A 81 2.13 -1.01 -8.96
CA LEU A 81 3.12 -0.42 -8.05
C LEU A 81 4.00 0.62 -8.74
N THR A 82 4.44 0.35 -9.97
CA THR A 82 5.27 1.29 -10.74
C THR A 82 4.50 2.58 -11.06
N HIS A 83 3.22 2.47 -11.39
CA HIS A 83 2.34 3.62 -11.61
C HIS A 83 2.20 4.46 -10.33
N ASP A 84 1.83 3.81 -9.23
CA ASP A 84 1.57 4.46 -7.94
C ASP A 84 2.86 5.11 -7.38
N LEU A 85 4.00 4.41 -7.46
CA LEU A 85 5.31 4.94 -7.09
C LEU A 85 5.75 6.13 -7.95
N SER A 86 5.37 6.15 -9.24
CA SER A 86 5.62 7.34 -10.08
C SER A 86 4.81 8.55 -9.60
N GLY A 87 3.59 8.33 -9.09
CA GLY A 87 2.78 9.35 -8.42
C GLY A 87 3.46 9.87 -7.16
N CYS A 88 3.88 8.97 -6.26
CA CYS A 88 4.65 9.29 -5.06
C CYS A 88 5.93 10.09 -5.36
N ARG A 89 6.69 9.70 -6.39
CA ARG A 89 7.85 10.47 -6.86
C ARG A 89 7.47 11.91 -7.19
N GLY A 90 6.32 12.12 -7.80
CA GLY A 90 5.77 13.44 -8.08
C GLY A 90 5.47 14.25 -6.81
N TYR A 91 4.90 13.61 -5.79
CA TYR A 91 4.65 14.24 -4.49
C TYR A 91 5.95 14.62 -3.78
N TYR A 92 6.90 13.70 -3.66
CA TYR A 92 8.21 13.97 -3.05
C TYR A 92 9.03 15.02 -3.81
N SER A 93 8.89 15.09 -5.13
CA SER A 93 9.51 16.16 -5.93
C SER A 93 8.90 17.54 -5.66
N LYS A 94 7.64 17.61 -5.21
CA LYS A 94 7.01 18.86 -4.73
C LYS A 94 7.49 19.18 -3.32
N MET A 95 7.44 18.21 -2.41
CA MET A 95 7.91 18.36 -1.03
C MET A 95 9.35 18.88 -0.95
N THR A 96 10.27 18.28 -1.71
CA THR A 96 11.68 18.71 -1.75
C THR A 96 11.86 20.15 -2.22
N ARG A 97 11.02 20.63 -3.14
CA ARG A 97 11.00 22.04 -3.55
C ARG A 97 10.47 22.95 -2.45
N SER A 98 9.32 22.62 -1.85
CA SER A 98 8.77 23.40 -0.72
C SER A 98 9.74 23.49 0.45
N LEU A 99 10.45 22.40 0.78
CA LEU A 99 11.48 22.43 1.82
C LEU A 99 12.67 23.34 1.46
N ALA A 100 13.10 23.34 0.19
CA ALA A 100 14.18 24.20 -0.28
C ALA A 100 13.77 25.68 -0.27
N ASP A 101 12.56 25.98 -0.74
CA ASP A 101 11.98 27.33 -0.76
C ASP A 101 11.77 27.84 0.68
N GLY A 102 11.20 27.01 1.55
CA GLY A 102 11.03 27.33 2.97
C GLY A 102 12.37 27.60 3.69
N LEU A 103 13.42 26.84 3.38
CA LEU A 103 14.76 27.11 3.90
C LEU A 103 15.34 28.44 3.37
N ALA A 104 15.11 28.78 2.10
CA ALA A 104 15.55 30.03 1.51
C ALA A 104 14.83 31.24 2.15
N ASP A 105 13.52 31.15 2.34
CA ASP A 105 12.70 32.14 3.04
C ASP A 105 13.15 32.32 4.49
N PHE A 106 13.40 31.21 5.19
CA PHE A 106 13.86 31.24 6.58
C PHE A 106 15.19 32.01 6.69
N ARG A 107 16.15 31.71 5.80
CA ARG A 107 17.46 32.39 5.77
C ARG A 107 17.35 33.87 5.39
N ALA A 108 16.36 34.24 4.58
CA ALA A 108 16.10 35.62 4.20
C ALA A 108 15.28 36.41 5.25
N GLY A 109 14.91 35.79 6.37
CA GLY A 109 14.10 36.42 7.42
C GLY A 109 12.59 36.44 7.13
N ARG A 110 12.15 35.81 6.04
CA ARG A 110 10.73 35.65 5.67
C ARG A 110 10.12 34.47 6.41
N PHE A 111 10.08 34.55 7.73
CA PHE A 111 9.78 33.39 8.57
C PHE A 111 8.34 32.87 8.43
N ARG A 112 7.37 33.72 8.07
CA ARG A 112 6.00 33.28 7.81
C ARG A 112 5.91 32.47 6.52
N ASP A 113 6.48 33.00 5.43
CA ASP A 113 6.56 32.32 4.14
C ASP A 113 7.27 30.96 4.29
N ALA A 114 8.36 30.93 5.06
CA ALA A 114 9.05 29.68 5.42
C ALA A 114 8.15 28.66 6.15
N SER A 115 7.33 29.13 7.09
CA SER A 115 6.39 28.26 7.81
C SER A 115 5.31 27.74 6.88
N ASP A 116 4.76 28.60 6.02
CA ASP A 116 3.72 28.22 5.08
C ASP A 116 4.22 27.14 4.10
N GLU A 117 5.45 27.30 3.57
CA GLU A 117 6.06 26.28 2.69
C GLU A 117 6.24 24.91 3.37
N ILE A 118 6.65 24.88 4.64
CA ILE A 118 6.90 23.61 5.33
C ILE A 118 5.60 23.00 5.84
N VAL A 119 4.80 23.77 6.57
CA VAL A 119 3.57 23.30 7.23
C VAL A 119 2.53 22.91 6.19
N VAL A 120 2.27 23.77 5.22
CA VAL A 120 1.15 23.58 4.27
C VAL A 120 1.55 22.67 3.13
N ASN A 121 2.74 22.86 2.56
CA ASN A 121 3.09 22.21 1.28
C ASN A 121 3.91 20.92 1.44
N ALA A 122 4.58 20.70 2.59
CA ALA A 122 5.44 19.53 2.79
C ALA A 122 4.85 18.47 3.75
N THR A 123 4.08 18.87 4.77
CA THR A 123 3.71 17.97 5.89
C THR A 123 2.86 16.77 5.49
N ASN A 124 1.94 16.90 4.55
CA ASN A 124 1.02 15.82 4.19
C ASN A 124 1.54 14.89 3.08
N VAL A 125 2.63 15.26 2.41
CA VAL A 125 3.13 14.51 1.24
C VAL A 125 3.41 13.03 1.54
N PRO A 126 4.07 12.66 2.66
CA PRO A 126 4.32 11.25 2.95
C PRO A 126 3.02 10.45 3.16
N LEU A 127 2.05 11.02 3.87
CA LEU A 127 0.73 10.41 4.06
C LEU A 127 -0.03 10.26 2.73
N ASP A 128 -0.04 11.28 1.88
CA ASP A 128 -0.69 11.23 0.57
C ASP A 128 -0.10 10.14 -0.33
N CYS A 129 1.22 9.92 -0.26
CA CYS A 129 1.88 8.83 -0.95
C CYS A 129 1.44 7.46 -0.39
N SER A 130 1.45 7.29 0.93
CA SER A 130 1.05 6.03 1.57
C SER A 130 -0.41 5.67 1.27
N ILE A 131 -1.31 6.65 1.33
CA ILE A 131 -2.72 6.48 0.93
C ILE A 131 -2.81 6.04 -0.53
N SER A 132 -2.08 6.71 -1.43
CA SER A 132 -2.10 6.36 -2.86
C SER A 132 -1.63 4.94 -3.14
N LEU A 133 -0.62 4.44 -2.40
CA LEU A 133 -0.10 3.08 -2.53
C LEU A 133 -1.03 2.03 -1.91
N PHE A 134 -1.72 2.38 -0.82
CA PHE A 134 -2.66 1.49 -0.14
C PHE A 134 -4.01 1.37 -0.87
N GLU A 135 -4.53 2.49 -1.38
CA GLU A 135 -5.77 2.54 -2.18
C GLU A 135 -5.55 2.16 -3.65
N GLY A 136 -4.29 2.12 -4.09
CA GLY A 136 -3.88 1.72 -5.42
C GLY A 136 -4.23 0.25 -5.72
N ASN A 137 -4.24 -0.11 -7.00
CA ASN A 137 -4.67 -1.44 -7.44
C ASN A 137 -3.77 -2.58 -6.92
N ALA A 138 -2.52 -2.28 -6.56
CA ALA A 138 -1.64 -3.26 -5.93
C ALA A 138 -1.93 -3.47 -4.44
N ALA A 139 -2.59 -2.50 -3.78
CA ALA A 139 -2.87 -2.43 -2.35
C ALA A 139 -1.65 -2.76 -1.48
N LYS A 140 -0.51 -2.13 -1.82
CA LYS A 140 0.80 -2.40 -1.22
C LYS A 140 1.61 -1.13 -1.16
N ASP A 141 2.13 -0.82 0.03
CA ASP A 141 3.10 0.26 0.24
C ASP A 141 4.50 -0.34 0.46
N PRO A 142 5.36 -0.43 -0.58
CA PRO A 142 6.72 -0.91 -0.44
C PRO A 142 7.67 0.12 0.18
N ILE A 143 7.22 1.35 0.47
CA ILE A 143 8.02 2.45 1.04
C ILE A 143 7.37 3.02 2.31
N ASP A 144 6.57 2.22 3.02
CA ASP A 144 5.84 2.63 4.22
C ASP A 144 6.78 3.16 5.31
N GLN A 145 7.93 2.50 5.50
CA GLN A 145 8.94 2.97 6.46
C GLN A 145 9.47 4.36 6.09
N GLU A 146 9.83 4.57 4.82
CA GLU A 146 10.30 5.86 4.32
C GLU A 146 9.22 6.94 4.43
N ASN A 147 7.95 6.61 4.16
CA ASN A 147 6.83 7.53 4.32
C ASN A 147 6.69 7.96 5.79
N ASN A 148 6.70 7.00 6.73
CA ASN A 148 6.60 7.28 8.17
C ASN A 148 7.77 8.11 8.71
N ASP A 149 8.99 7.82 8.25
CA ASP A 149 10.19 8.58 8.65
C ASP A 149 10.13 10.02 8.12
N ASN A 150 9.75 10.21 6.86
CA ASN A 150 9.60 11.54 6.27
C ASN A 150 8.46 12.32 6.94
N GLN A 151 7.35 11.67 7.30
CA GLN A 151 6.25 12.29 8.03
C GLN A 151 6.72 12.84 9.38
N SER A 152 7.50 12.04 10.12
CA SER A 152 8.03 12.43 11.42
C SER A 152 9.03 13.60 11.29
N LEU A 153 9.91 13.55 10.29
CA LEU A 153 10.92 14.60 10.07
C LEU A 153 10.30 15.92 9.62
N VAL A 154 9.34 15.90 8.69
CA VAL A 154 8.70 17.13 8.23
C VAL A 154 7.86 17.77 9.33
N GLN A 155 7.17 16.96 10.15
CA GLN A 155 6.43 17.47 11.30
C GLN A 155 7.37 18.13 12.32
N LEU A 156 8.51 17.50 12.62
CA LEU A 156 9.51 18.09 13.51
C LEU A 156 10.03 19.43 12.97
N ALA A 157 10.33 19.51 11.68
CA ALA A 157 10.79 20.75 11.04
C ALA A 157 9.72 21.85 11.12
N ALA A 158 8.47 21.50 10.79
CA ALA A 158 7.31 22.38 10.89
C ALA A 158 7.16 22.93 12.32
N ASP A 159 7.15 22.06 13.33
CA ASP A 159 6.97 22.44 14.73
C ASP A 159 8.08 23.41 15.21
N ILE A 160 9.34 23.17 14.81
CA ILE A 160 10.47 24.03 15.16
C ILE A 160 10.36 25.41 14.51
N VAL A 161 10.04 25.46 13.21
CA VAL A 161 9.89 26.73 12.48
C VAL A 161 8.72 27.53 13.06
N ASP A 162 7.61 26.87 13.31
CA ASP A 162 6.40 27.51 13.82
C ASP A 162 6.58 28.01 15.26
N LEU A 163 7.33 27.27 16.09
CA LEU A 163 7.77 27.73 17.42
C LEU A 163 8.67 28.96 17.34
N PHE A 164 9.61 28.98 16.39
CA PHE A 164 10.49 30.12 16.16
C PHE A 164 9.69 31.37 15.74
N VAL A 165 8.77 31.22 14.78
CA VAL A 165 7.88 32.28 14.32
C VAL A 165 7.06 32.83 15.48
N LYS A 166 6.43 31.97 16.28
CA LYS A 166 5.65 32.37 17.48
C LYS A 166 6.49 33.15 18.47
N LYS A 167 7.74 32.73 18.74
CA LYS A 167 8.63 33.44 19.67
C LYS A 167 9.13 34.78 19.13
N ARG A 168 9.47 34.87 17.84
CA ARG A 168 10.01 36.09 17.24
C ARG A 168 8.93 37.12 16.94
N LEU A 169 7.80 36.69 16.36
CA LEU A 169 6.70 37.58 16.00
C LEU A 169 5.74 37.82 17.16
N GLY A 170 5.59 36.86 18.08
CA GLY A 170 4.81 37.03 19.32
C GLY A 170 5.59 37.63 20.50
N GLY A 171 6.93 37.60 20.45
CA GLY A 171 7.79 38.24 21.45
C GLY A 171 7.93 39.75 21.30
N ASP A 172 7.71 40.28 20.09
CA ASP A 172 7.81 41.71 19.78
C ASP A 172 6.72 42.56 20.49
N GLN A 173 5.59 41.94 20.86
CA GLN A 173 4.55 42.58 21.68
C GLN A 173 4.90 42.68 23.17
N ARG A 174 5.87 41.90 23.67
CA ARG A 174 6.28 41.98 25.09
C ARG A 174 7.37 43.01 25.35
N VAL A 175 8.17 43.38 24.35
CA VAL A 175 9.26 44.37 24.51
C VAL A 175 8.76 45.82 24.44
N THR A 176 7.63 46.08 23.77
CA THR A 176 7.01 47.41 23.68
C THR A 176 6.20 47.80 24.92
N ARG A 177 5.84 46.85 25.81
CA ARG A 177 5.01 47.13 27.00
C ARG A 177 5.78 47.51 28.27
N VAL A 178 7.12 47.47 28.25
CA VAL A 178 7.98 47.72 29.44
C VAL A 178 8.62 49.13 29.43
N ARG A 179 8.32 49.98 28.43
CA ARG A 179 8.80 51.38 28.36
C ARG A 179 7.67 52.41 28.44
N GLY A 180 6.73 52.20 29.35
CA GLY A 180 5.66 53.16 29.60
C GLY A 180 4.96 52.88 30.93
N ASN A 181 5.63 53.24 32.01
CA ASN A 181 5.08 53.77 33.27
C ASN A 181 6.21 54.16 34.21
#